data_AF-A0A089X2Q7-F1
#
_entry.id   AF-A0A089X2Q7-F1
#
_cell.length_a   1.000
_cell.length_b   1.000
_cell.length_c   1.000
_cell.angle_alpha   90.00
_cell.angle_beta   90.00
_cell.angle_gamma   90.00
#
_symmetry.space_group_name_H-M   'P 1'
#
loop_
_entity.id
_entity.type
_entity.pdbx_description
1 polymer ?
#
loop_
_entity_poly.entity_id
_entity_poly.type
_entity_poly.pdbx_seq_one_letter_code
_entity_poly.pdbx_strand_id
1 'polypeptide(L)'
;MESREGYTRESFRHWNAGDNPTDGCHTRAEVLLHEAVQAPTIAANCRLEGGSWYSYYDSVTVTSAAGLDIDHMVPLAEAWDSGASGWTAQRREAYANDQGQEASLVAVTARSNRSKADQDPAQWLPPAADAHCRYATEWVATPGSPGTRIARSADAVAQRPASSA
;
A
#
# COMPACT_ATOMS: atom_id res chain seq x y z
N MET A 1 1.13 21.70 -10.93
CA MET A 1 2.03 22.20 -9.88
C MET A 1 1.54 21.53 -8.62
N GLU A 2 2.25 20.51 -8.18
CA GLU A 2 1.95 19.76 -6.96
C GLU A 2 2.00 20.75 -5.78
N SER A 3 0.96 20.77 -4.94
CA SER A 3 0.91 21.60 -3.75
C SER A 3 0.75 20.72 -2.52
N ARG A 4 1.87 20.50 -1.84
CA ARG A 4 1.95 19.77 -0.55
C ARG A 4 1.42 20.57 0.63
N GLU A 5 0.82 21.73 0.37
CA GLU A 5 0.27 22.58 1.42
C GLU A 5 -0.80 21.81 2.20
N GLY A 6 -0.66 21.80 3.53
CA GLY A 6 -1.59 21.12 4.43
C GLY A 6 -1.48 19.59 4.48
N TYR A 7 -0.57 18.97 3.73
CA TYR A 7 -0.36 17.53 3.81
C TYR A 7 0.25 17.14 5.17
N THR A 8 -0.37 16.15 5.81
CA THR A 8 0.20 15.41 6.94
C THR A 8 -0.03 13.93 6.71
N ARG A 9 0.92 13.07 7.10
CA ARG A 9 0.76 11.61 6.92
C ARG A 9 -0.47 11.10 7.67
N GLU A 10 -0.79 11.72 8.80
CA GLU A 10 -1.93 11.43 9.66
C GLU A 10 -3.28 11.75 8.99
N SER A 11 -3.29 12.52 7.91
CA SER A 11 -4.50 12.76 7.09
C SER A 11 -5.03 11.50 6.41
N PHE A 12 -4.18 10.47 6.30
CA PHE A 12 -4.47 9.14 5.77
C PHE A 12 -4.32 8.12 6.90
N ARG A 13 -5.39 7.85 7.65
CA ARG A 13 -5.33 6.92 8.79
C ARG A 13 -4.97 5.50 8.31
N HIS A 14 -3.92 4.93 8.88
CA HIS A 14 -3.50 3.54 8.70
C HIS A 14 -2.71 3.08 9.94
N TRP A 15 -2.67 1.79 10.28
CA TRP A 15 -3.38 0.67 9.66
C TRP A 15 -4.72 0.44 10.37
N ASN A 16 -5.82 0.30 9.62
CA ASN A 16 -7.13 -0.02 10.20
C ASN A 16 -7.26 -1.53 10.47
N ALA A 17 -8.46 -1.98 10.85
CA ALA A 17 -8.73 -3.38 11.18
C ALA A 17 -8.76 -4.33 9.98
N GLY A 18 -8.35 -3.90 8.78
CA GLY A 18 -8.26 -4.78 7.64
C GLY A 18 -9.58 -5.09 6.94
N ASP A 19 -9.53 -6.08 6.05
CA ASP A 19 -10.69 -6.62 5.33
C ASP A 19 -11.52 -7.54 6.22
N ASN A 20 -10.89 -8.20 7.21
CA ASN A 20 -11.58 -8.96 8.26
C ASN A 20 -11.40 -8.32 9.65
N PRO A 21 -12.33 -7.43 10.07
CA PRO A 21 -12.18 -6.70 11.33
C PRO A 21 -12.26 -7.55 12.61
N THR A 22 -12.49 -8.87 12.49
CA THR A 22 -12.70 -9.78 13.63
C THR A 22 -11.52 -10.70 13.91
N ASP A 23 -10.52 -10.81 13.02
CA ASP A 23 -9.36 -11.69 13.23
C ASP A 23 -8.21 -11.04 14.02
N GLY A 24 -8.31 -9.73 14.26
CA GLY A 24 -7.31 -8.94 14.98
C GLY A 24 -6.07 -8.59 14.15
N CYS A 25 -6.08 -8.86 12.84
CA CYS A 25 -5.06 -8.42 11.90
C CYS A 25 -5.40 -7.01 11.39
N HIS A 26 -4.45 -6.10 11.49
CA HIS A 26 -4.57 -4.82 10.79
C HIS A 26 -4.16 -5.00 9.31
N THR A 27 -4.53 -4.08 8.42
CA THR A 27 -4.22 -4.13 6.98
C THR A 27 -2.77 -4.53 6.66
N ARG A 28 -1.77 -3.98 7.36
CA ARG A 28 -0.37 -4.38 7.12
C ARG A 28 -0.12 -5.88 7.31
N ALA A 29 -0.74 -6.51 8.31
CA ALA A 29 -0.54 -7.93 8.59
C ALA A 29 -1.27 -8.77 7.55
N GLU A 30 -2.45 -8.35 7.12
CA GLU A 30 -3.20 -9.01 6.05
C GLU A 30 -2.45 -8.96 4.70
N VAL A 31 -1.89 -7.81 4.31
CA VAL A 31 -1.05 -7.71 3.10
C VAL A 31 0.16 -8.65 3.20
N LEU A 32 0.83 -8.70 4.35
CA LEU A 32 1.93 -9.64 4.56
C LEU A 32 1.48 -11.10 4.50
N LEU A 33 0.31 -11.45 5.01
CA LEU A 33 -0.22 -12.81 4.91
C LEU A 33 -0.53 -13.17 3.45
N HIS A 34 -1.11 -12.24 2.71
CA HIS A 34 -1.46 -12.41 1.30
C HIS A 34 -0.24 -12.58 0.40
N GLU A 35 0.82 -11.80 0.61
CA GLU A 35 2.02 -11.80 -0.23
C GLU A 35 3.12 -12.76 0.24
N ALA A 36 2.87 -13.55 1.29
CA ALA A 36 3.83 -14.52 1.78
C ALA A 36 4.08 -15.63 0.74
N VAL A 37 5.35 -15.82 0.35
CA VAL A 37 5.79 -16.97 -0.45
C VAL A 37 5.75 -18.25 0.40
N GLN A 38 6.14 -18.14 1.67
CA GLN A 38 5.92 -19.17 2.67
C GLN A 38 5.13 -18.55 3.81
N ALA A 39 3.96 -19.11 4.10
CA ALA A 39 3.07 -18.58 5.11
C ALA A 39 3.76 -18.54 6.50
N PRO A 40 3.71 -17.40 7.21
CA PRO A 40 4.12 -17.36 8.61
C PRO A 40 3.08 -18.06 9.50
N THR A 41 3.48 -18.38 10.73
CA THR A 41 2.53 -18.72 11.78
C THR A 41 1.89 -17.44 12.32
N ILE A 42 0.58 -17.47 12.56
CA ILE A 42 -0.16 -16.37 13.18
C ILE A 42 -0.29 -16.65 14.68
N ALA A 43 0.42 -15.86 15.49
CA ALA A 43 0.31 -15.89 16.95
C ALA A 43 -0.75 -14.89 17.46
N ALA A 44 -0.94 -14.83 18.77
CA ALA A 44 -1.90 -13.92 19.41
C ALA A 44 -1.70 -12.46 18.97
N ASN A 45 -2.82 -11.74 18.81
CA ASN A 45 -2.88 -10.37 18.30
C ASN A 45 -2.29 -10.22 16.88
N CYS A 46 -2.50 -11.24 16.03
CA CYS A 46 -2.00 -11.31 14.66
C CYS A 46 -0.49 -11.03 14.52
N ARG A 47 0.31 -11.52 15.48
CA ARG A 47 1.76 -11.44 15.36
C ARG A 47 2.26 -12.52 14.40
N LEU A 48 2.90 -12.10 13.31
CA LEU A 48 3.46 -12.99 12.30
C LEU A 48 4.84 -13.51 12.73
N GLU A 49 4.99 -14.83 12.80
CA GLU A 49 6.23 -15.50 13.19
C GLU A 49 6.72 -16.43 12.06
N GLY A 50 7.98 -16.24 11.64
CA GLY A 50 8.55 -16.96 10.50
C GLY A 50 8.04 -16.45 9.14
N GLY A 51 7.90 -17.36 8.18
CA GLY A 51 7.48 -17.05 6.81
C GLY A 51 8.61 -16.59 5.90
N SER A 52 8.26 -16.33 4.63
CA SER A 52 9.15 -15.69 3.68
C SER A 52 8.38 -14.86 2.68
N TRP A 53 8.99 -13.75 2.26
CA TRP A 53 8.45 -12.80 1.29
C TRP A 53 9.51 -12.47 0.26
N TYR A 54 9.07 -12.12 -0.94
CA TYR A 54 9.96 -11.68 -2.00
C TYR A 54 9.67 -10.22 -2.33
N SER A 55 10.60 -9.33 -1.98
CA SER A 55 10.50 -7.93 -2.39
C SER A 55 10.94 -7.81 -3.83
N TYR A 56 9.97 -7.61 -4.72
CA TYR A 56 10.27 -7.52 -6.14
C TYR A 56 11.00 -6.21 -6.49
N TYR A 57 10.97 -5.19 -5.63
CA TYR A 57 11.67 -3.92 -5.87
C TYR A 57 13.19 -4.06 -5.96
N ASP A 58 13.78 -4.96 -5.17
CA ASP A 58 15.23 -5.17 -5.09
C ASP A 58 15.63 -6.65 -5.24
N SER A 59 14.68 -7.50 -5.60
CA SER A 59 14.85 -8.95 -5.76
C SER A 59 15.34 -9.66 -4.50
N VAL A 60 15.01 -9.16 -3.31
CA VAL A 60 15.45 -9.74 -2.03
C VAL A 60 14.36 -10.59 -1.39
N THR A 61 14.72 -11.82 -1.00
CA THR A 61 13.91 -12.64 -0.11
C THR A 61 14.16 -12.25 1.35
N VAL A 62 13.08 -12.02 2.09
CA VAL A 62 13.12 -11.67 3.52
C VAL A 62 12.34 -12.73 4.30
N THR A 63 12.87 -13.17 5.45
CA THR A 63 12.25 -14.20 6.31
C THR A 63 11.72 -13.66 7.63
N SER A 64 11.69 -12.33 7.76
CA SER A 64 11.16 -11.64 8.93
C SER A 64 10.21 -10.54 8.47
N ALA A 65 8.97 -10.61 8.95
CA ALA A 65 7.97 -9.57 8.73
C ALA A 65 8.43 -8.17 9.18
N ALA A 66 9.38 -8.07 10.12
CA ALA A 66 9.91 -6.79 10.60
C ALA A 66 10.89 -6.12 9.60
N GLY A 67 11.42 -6.88 8.63
CA GLY A 67 12.27 -6.35 7.56
C GLY A 67 11.50 -5.74 6.40
N LEU A 68 10.17 -5.83 6.43
CA LEU A 68 9.27 -5.41 5.37
C LEU A 68 8.44 -4.21 5.81
N ASP A 69 8.28 -3.27 4.89
CA ASP A 69 7.26 -2.24 4.95
C ASP A 69 6.20 -2.54 3.89
N ILE A 70 4.99 -2.02 4.08
CA ILE A 70 3.97 -1.99 3.03
C ILE A 70 4.07 -0.63 2.35
N ASP A 71 4.46 -0.63 1.08
CA ASP A 71 4.49 0.56 0.24
C ASP A 71 3.09 0.84 -0.32
N HIS A 72 2.74 2.12 -0.37
CA HIS A 72 1.63 2.60 -1.18
C HIS A 72 2.20 2.85 -2.58
N MET A 73 1.78 2.04 -3.56
CA MET A 73 2.32 2.09 -4.93
C MET A 73 2.39 3.54 -5.45
N VAL A 74 1.27 4.25 -5.33
CA VAL A 74 1.24 5.72 -5.39
C VAL A 74 1.38 6.26 -3.96
N PRO A 75 2.45 7.03 -3.65
CA PRO A 75 2.64 7.59 -2.32
C PRO A 75 1.45 8.45 -1.87
N LEU A 76 1.16 8.44 -0.57
CA LEU A 76 0.06 9.23 0.01
C LEU A 76 0.21 10.74 -0.24
N ALA A 77 1.45 11.24 -0.29
CA ALA A 77 1.75 12.63 -0.62
C ALA A 77 1.45 12.94 -2.10
N GLU A 78 1.84 12.03 -3.01
CA GLU A 78 1.51 12.15 -4.43
C GLU A 78 -0.01 12.14 -4.65
N ALA A 79 -0.73 11.23 -3.98
CA ALA A 79 -2.18 11.20 -4.03
C ALA A 79 -2.81 12.52 -3.53
N TRP A 80 -2.24 13.13 -2.48
CA TRP A 80 -2.66 14.45 -1.98
C TRP A 80 -2.51 15.54 -3.03
N ASP A 81 -1.32 15.63 -3.63
CA ASP A 81 -0.98 16.62 -4.65
C ASP A 81 -1.83 16.43 -5.92
N SER A 82 -2.20 15.19 -6.23
CA SER A 82 -3.08 14.80 -7.33
C SER A 82 -4.59 14.88 -7.00
N GLY A 83 -4.97 15.46 -5.85
CA GLY A 83 -6.35 15.85 -5.54
C GLY A 83 -7.00 15.17 -4.33
N ALA A 84 -6.28 14.29 -3.62
CA ALA A 84 -6.78 13.70 -2.37
C ALA A 84 -6.86 14.70 -1.21
N SER A 85 -6.25 15.88 -1.37
CA SER A 85 -6.46 17.04 -0.49
C SER A 85 -7.94 17.44 -0.36
N GLY A 86 -8.72 17.29 -1.43
CA GLY A 86 -10.16 17.56 -1.44
C GLY A 86 -11.03 16.42 -0.91
N TRP A 87 -10.47 15.27 -0.56
CA TRP A 87 -11.25 14.12 -0.10
C TRP A 87 -11.74 14.28 1.34
N THR A 88 -12.77 13.52 1.70
CA THR A 88 -13.12 13.33 3.10
C THR A 88 -12.05 12.48 3.80
N ALA A 89 -11.96 12.60 5.13
CA ALA A 89 -11.04 11.78 5.91
C ALA A 89 -11.30 10.27 5.73
N GLN A 90 -12.59 9.87 5.65
CA GLN A 90 -12.99 8.48 5.41
C GLN A 90 -12.49 7.96 4.06
N ARG A 91 -12.54 8.77 3.00
CA ARG A 91 -12.05 8.38 1.68
C ARG A 91 -10.52 8.25 1.63
N ARG A 92 -9.78 9.12 2.34
CA ARG A 92 -8.32 8.97 2.50
C ARG A 92 -7.94 7.72 3.30
N GLU A 93 -8.67 7.42 4.38
CA GLU A 93 -8.50 6.18 5.14
C GLU A 93 -8.79 4.94 4.29
N ALA A 94 -9.88 4.95 3.53
CA ALA A 94 -10.22 3.86 2.60
C ALA A 94 -9.10 3.63 1.58
N TYR A 95 -8.55 4.69 0.98
CA TYR A 95 -7.42 4.61 0.06
C TYR A 95 -6.14 4.05 0.72
N ALA A 96 -5.80 4.51 1.92
CA ALA A 96 -4.60 4.11 2.61
C ALA A 96 -4.59 2.63 3.06
N ASN A 97 -5.76 1.99 3.09
CA ASN A 97 -5.93 0.61 3.52
C ASN A 97 -6.58 -0.26 2.41
N ASP A 98 -6.52 0.16 1.14
CA ASP A 98 -7.15 -0.56 0.03
C ASP A 98 -6.42 -1.87 -0.30
N GLN A 99 -7.05 -2.99 0.06
CA GLN A 99 -6.61 -4.34 -0.27
C GLN A 99 -7.40 -4.96 -1.42
N GLY A 100 -8.43 -4.25 -1.93
CA GLY A 100 -9.27 -4.73 -3.02
C GLY A 100 -8.63 -4.53 -4.40
N GLN A 101 -7.62 -3.67 -4.49
CA GLN A 101 -6.83 -3.43 -5.69
C GLN A 101 -5.41 -3.97 -5.46
N GLU A 102 -5.06 -5.06 -6.14
CA GLU A 102 -3.78 -5.78 -5.95
C GLU A 102 -2.54 -4.87 -6.06
N ALA A 103 -2.61 -3.79 -6.84
CA ALA A 103 -1.50 -2.87 -7.05
C ALA A 103 -1.42 -1.73 -6.03
N SER A 104 -2.38 -1.56 -5.11
CA SER A 104 -2.42 -0.39 -4.20
C SER A 104 -1.39 -0.50 -3.07
N LEU A 105 -1.23 -1.69 -2.49
CA LEU A 105 -0.35 -1.98 -1.36
C LEU A 105 0.57 -3.14 -1.72
N VAL A 106 1.86 -3.01 -1.41
CA VAL A 106 2.86 -4.05 -1.71
C VAL A 106 3.86 -4.22 -0.56
N ALA A 107 4.15 -5.46 -0.18
CA ALA A 107 5.21 -5.78 0.78
C ALA A 107 6.59 -5.73 0.10
N VAL A 108 7.42 -4.80 0.56
CA VAL A 108 8.77 -4.61 0.04
C VAL A 108 9.78 -4.44 1.17
N THR A 109 11.07 -4.57 0.89
CA THR A 109 12.07 -4.31 1.93
C THR A 109 11.93 -2.87 2.44
N ALA A 110 12.09 -2.70 3.75
CA ALA A 110 12.05 -1.37 4.37
C ALA A 110 13.08 -0.41 3.74
N ARG A 111 14.22 -0.93 3.27
CA ARG A 111 15.25 -0.16 2.56
C ARG A 111 14.70 0.44 1.26
N SER A 112 14.10 -0.39 0.41
CA SER A 112 13.60 0.04 -0.90
C SER A 112 12.41 0.99 -0.77
N ASN A 113 11.48 0.71 0.17
CA ASN A 113 10.37 1.61 0.47
C ASN A 113 10.86 3.00 0.93
N ARG A 114 11.82 3.05 1.86
CA ARG A 114 12.39 4.32 2.35
C ARG A 114 13.20 5.06 1.29
N SER A 115 13.79 4.34 0.34
CA SER A 115 14.45 4.95 -0.82
C SER A 115 13.47 5.58 -1.80
N LYS A 116 12.29 4.98 -1.98
CA LYS A 116 11.19 5.54 -2.78
C LYS A 116 10.59 6.77 -2.11
N ALA A 117 10.26 6.67 -0.82
CA ALA A 117 9.63 7.74 -0.05
C ALA A 117 8.36 8.27 -0.75
N ASP A 118 8.34 9.54 -1.15
CA ASP A 118 7.25 10.23 -1.83
C ASP A 118 7.53 10.50 -3.32
N GLN A 119 8.55 9.87 -3.88
CA GLN A 119 8.96 10.05 -5.28
C GLN A 119 8.04 9.32 -6.25
N ASP A 120 7.84 9.93 -7.41
CA ASP A 120 7.15 9.35 -8.56
C ASP A 120 8.11 8.48 -9.43
N PRO A 121 7.60 7.79 -10.47
CA PRO A 121 8.41 6.99 -11.38
C PRO A 121 9.45 7.77 -12.20
N ALA A 122 9.34 9.10 -12.28
CA ALA A 122 10.33 9.93 -12.97
C ALA A 122 11.55 10.22 -12.07
N GLN A 123 11.35 10.23 -10.76
CA GLN A 123 12.40 10.46 -9.75
C GLN A 123 12.98 9.16 -9.19
N TRP A 124 12.16 8.10 -9.08
CA TRP A 124 12.55 6.84 -8.49
C TRP A 124 12.01 5.65 -9.28
N LEU A 125 12.87 4.66 -9.52
CA LEU A 125 12.46 3.35 -10.02
C LEU A 125 13.03 2.27 -9.09
N PRO A 126 12.38 1.09 -9.02
CA PRO A 126 12.93 -0.03 -8.30
C PRO A 126 14.39 -0.34 -8.67
N PRO A 127 15.27 -0.62 -7.70
CA PRO A 127 16.65 -1.02 -7.97
C PRO A 127 16.78 -2.24 -8.90
N ALA A 128 15.83 -3.17 -8.82
CA ALA A 128 15.73 -4.30 -9.73
C ALA A 128 15.19 -3.85 -11.10
N ALA A 129 16.01 -3.92 -12.14
CA ALA A 129 15.65 -3.41 -13.46
C ALA A 129 14.53 -4.21 -14.14
N ASP A 130 14.43 -5.51 -13.87
CA ASP A 130 13.36 -6.39 -14.34
C ASP A 130 11.99 -6.03 -13.72
N ALA A 131 11.97 -5.33 -12.58
CA ALA A 131 10.75 -4.85 -11.95
C ALA A 131 10.15 -3.62 -12.64
N HIS A 132 10.88 -2.91 -13.51
CA HIS A 132 10.44 -1.62 -14.06
C HIS A 132 9.12 -1.70 -14.83
N CYS A 133 8.94 -2.73 -15.65
CA CYS A 133 7.70 -2.94 -16.40
C CYS A 133 6.50 -3.20 -15.48
N ARG A 134 6.70 -4.04 -14.45
CA ARG A 134 5.67 -4.32 -13.44
C ARG A 134 5.31 -3.06 -12.68
N TYR A 135 6.32 -2.36 -12.13
CA TYR A 135 6.14 -1.15 -11.36
C TYR A 135 5.42 -0.05 -12.15
N ALA A 136 5.83 0.22 -13.39
CA ALA A 136 5.16 1.21 -14.23
C ALA A 136 3.69 0.82 -14.53
N THR A 137 3.42 -0.46 -14.74
CA THR A 137 2.07 -0.98 -15.02
C THR A 137 1.18 -0.88 -13.78
N GLU A 138 1.68 -1.28 -12.62
CA GLU A 138 0.98 -1.17 -11.34
C GLU A 138 0.74 0.30 -10.98
N TRP A 139 1.74 1.17 -11.16
CA TRP A 139 1.57 2.61 -10.96
C TRP A 139 0.39 3.17 -11.75
N VAL A 140 0.33 2.96 -13.07
CA VAL A 140 -0.78 3.51 -13.88
C VAL A 140 -2.14 2.86 -13.57
N ALA A 141 -2.15 1.64 -13.04
CA ALA A 141 -3.37 0.95 -12.62
C ALA A 141 -3.87 1.43 -11.24
N THR A 142 -2.98 1.93 -10.39
CA THR A 142 -3.32 2.37 -9.03
C THR A 142 -4.09 3.69 -9.03
N PRO A 143 -5.23 3.76 -8.34
CA PRO A 143 -5.96 5.01 -8.15
C PRO A 143 -5.08 6.08 -7.50
N GLY A 144 -5.18 7.32 -7.97
CA GLY A 144 -4.36 8.42 -7.45
C GLY A 144 -3.16 8.77 -8.34
N SER A 145 -2.81 7.92 -9.30
CA SER A 145 -1.80 8.25 -10.31
C SER A 145 -2.23 9.41 -11.20
N PRO A 146 -1.30 10.31 -11.58
CA PRO A 146 -1.57 11.39 -12.53
C PRO A 146 -2.26 10.88 -13.81
N GLY A 147 -3.38 11.49 -14.18
CA GLY A 147 -4.16 11.12 -15.38
C GLY A 147 -5.21 10.02 -15.17
N THR A 148 -5.24 9.34 -14.03
CA THR A 148 -6.37 8.46 -13.67
C THR A 148 -7.53 9.30 -13.14
N ARG A 149 -8.76 9.11 -13.66
CA ARG A 149 -9.96 9.68 -13.01
C ARG A 149 -10.19 8.90 -11.73
N ILE A 150 -9.80 9.48 -10.60
CA ILE A 150 -9.93 8.90 -9.24
C ILE A 150 -11.41 8.76 -8.79
N ALA A 151 -12.37 9.06 -9.67
CA ALA A 151 -13.80 9.16 -9.39
C ALA A 151 -14.57 7.82 -9.36
N ARG A 152 -13.92 6.66 -9.54
CA ARG A 152 -14.64 5.37 -9.54
C ARG A 152 -14.11 4.35 -8.54
N SER A 153 -12.82 4.36 -8.23
CA SER A 153 -12.19 3.33 -7.38
C SER A 153 -12.25 3.67 -5.90
N ALA A 154 -11.90 4.90 -5.47
CA ALA A 154 -11.99 5.26 -4.05
C ALA A 154 -13.45 5.36 -3.56
N ASP A 155 -14.38 5.74 -4.43
CA ASP A 155 -15.82 5.68 -4.14
C ASP A 155 -16.32 4.23 -4.08
N ALA A 156 -15.78 3.33 -4.92
CA ALA A 156 -16.06 1.90 -4.80
C ALA A 156 -15.48 1.32 -3.49
N VAL A 157 -14.24 1.63 -3.11
CA VAL A 157 -13.62 1.20 -1.84
C VAL A 157 -14.40 1.76 -0.64
N ALA A 158 -14.82 3.04 -0.68
CA ALA A 158 -15.66 3.64 0.37
C ALA A 158 -17.10 3.07 0.42
N GLN A 159 -17.57 2.46 -0.68
CA GLN A 159 -18.90 1.83 -0.79
C GLN A 159 -18.86 0.30 -0.67
N ARG A 160 -17.68 -0.33 -0.54
CA ARG A 160 -17.59 -1.76 -0.30
C ARG A 160 -18.22 -2.03 1.08
N PRO A 161 -19.29 -2.83 1.17
CA PRO A 161 -19.72 -3.31 2.47
C PRO A 161 -18.55 -4.08 3.07
N ALA A 162 -18.28 -3.90 4.36
CA ALA A 162 -17.46 -4.86 5.09
C ALA A 162 -18.07 -6.24 4.82
N SER A 163 -17.29 -7.14 4.22
CA SER A 163 -17.77 -8.48 3.86
C SER A 163 -18.44 -9.09 5.09
N SER A 164 -19.74 -9.39 4.96
CA SER A 164 -20.50 -9.99 6.05
C SER A 164 -20.06 -11.44 6.23
N ALA A 165 -19.67 -11.75 7.48
CA ALA A 165 -19.54 -13.03 8.17
C ALA A 165 -19.54 -14.34 7.35
#